data_AF-A0A351KEG5-F1
#
_entry.id   AF-A0A351KEG5-F1
#
_cell.length_a   1.000
_cell.length_b   1.000
_cell.length_c   1.000
_cell.angle_alpha   90.00
_cell.angle_beta   90.00
_cell.angle_gamma   90.00
#
_symmetry.space_group_name_H-M   'P 1'
#
loop_
_entity.id
_entity.type
_entity.pdbx_description
1 polymer ?
#
loop_
_entity_poly.entity_id
_entity_poly.type
_entity_poly.pdbx_seq_one_letter_code
_entity_poly.pdbx_strand_id
1 'polypeptide(L)'
;MYVYKRDEGGFLEEMKSYISKDYKNVIKRLICTVSIAMCSLLYAGLNANRGVVHDVSTRVDAAIPFNKFFIIPYIIWYGYVGFYLFYFAVYDGEKFFNLLWGIVSGMLFCCVIFYFYPTGVKRPELQGNDIFTKLVRLIYSNDNPYNCCPSIHVLDSVLIAAYVNRDSHP
;
A
#
# COMPACT_ATOMS: atom_id res chain seq x y z
N MET A 1 33.20 13.80 -3.96
CA MET A 1 32.85 12.65 -4.81
C MET A 1 33.36 11.39 -4.12
N TYR A 2 32.55 10.77 -3.25
CA TYR A 2 32.91 9.49 -2.64
C TYR A 2 32.52 8.40 -3.62
N VAL A 3 33.51 7.88 -4.35
CA VAL A 3 33.34 6.69 -5.20
C VAL A 3 33.17 5.51 -4.26
N TYR A 4 31.92 5.08 -4.05
CA TYR A 4 31.63 3.88 -3.28
C TYR A 4 32.18 2.68 -4.07
N LYS A 5 33.25 2.07 -3.57
CA LYS A 5 33.72 0.78 -4.06
C LYS A 5 32.57 -0.19 -3.88
N ARG A 6 32.10 -0.79 -4.97
CA ARG A 6 31.15 -1.90 -4.93
C ARG A 6 31.89 -3.06 -4.30
N ASP A 7 31.66 -3.30 -3.01
CA ASP A 7 32.23 -4.44 -2.29
C ASP A 7 31.84 -5.73 -3.05
N GLU A 8 32.76 -6.68 -3.18
CA GLU A 8 32.54 -7.97 -3.87
C GLU A 8 31.53 -8.89 -3.13
N GLY A 9 30.88 -8.40 -2.07
CA GLY A 9 29.81 -9.07 -1.36
C GLY A 9 28.47 -8.90 -2.08
N GLY A 10 27.68 -9.98 -2.13
CA GLY A 10 26.33 -9.92 -2.69
C GLY A 10 25.43 -8.90 -1.98
N PHE A 11 24.29 -8.57 -2.58
CA PHE A 11 23.32 -7.57 -2.09
C PHE A 11 23.03 -7.63 -0.58
N LEU A 12 22.99 -8.83 0.00
CA LEU A 12 22.75 -9.01 1.44
C LEU A 12 23.90 -8.50 2.32
N GLU A 13 25.15 -8.65 1.90
CA GLU A 13 26.31 -8.15 2.65
C GLU A 13 26.41 -6.63 2.57
N GLU A 14 26.09 -6.05 1.42
CA GLU A 14 25.95 -4.60 1.26
C GLU A 14 24.88 -4.05 2.21
N MET A 15 23.68 -4.65 2.20
CA MET A 15 22.58 -4.24 3.07
C MET A 15 22.96 -4.30 4.56
N LYS A 16 23.62 -5.39 4.99
CA LYS A 16 24.13 -5.53 6.36
C LYS A 16 25.14 -4.43 6.71
N SER A 17 26.03 -4.09 5.79
CA SER A 17 26.99 -2.99 5.95
C SER A 17 26.29 -1.64 6.15
N TYR A 18 25.29 -1.31 5.34
CA TYR A 18 24.49 -0.09 5.52
C TYR A 18 23.75 -0.05 6.86
N ILE A 19 23.04 -1.14 7.18
CA ILE A 19 22.29 -1.23 8.44
C ILE A 19 23.23 -1.10 9.63
N SER A 20 24.34 -1.83 9.68
CA SER A 20 25.26 -1.78 10.82
C SER A 20 25.83 -0.38 11.09
N LYS A 21 26.02 0.44 10.04
CA LYS A 21 26.51 1.82 10.15
C LYS A 21 25.42 2.80 10.61
N ASP A 22 24.16 2.61 10.20
CA ASP A 22 23.07 3.58 10.42
C ASP A 22 21.83 3.00 11.15
N TYR A 23 21.98 1.89 11.88
CA TYR A 23 20.87 1.10 12.41
C TYR A 23 19.88 1.91 13.26
N LYS A 24 20.37 2.90 14.03
CA LYS A 24 19.52 3.76 14.86
C LYS A 24 18.54 4.57 14.02
N ASN A 25 18.99 5.14 12.90
CA ASN A 25 18.11 5.92 12.03
C ASN A 25 17.23 5.02 11.17
N VAL A 26 17.73 3.85 10.73
CA VAL A 26 16.90 2.82 10.08
C VAL A 26 15.74 2.44 10.99
N ILE A 27 16.01 2.13 12.28
CA ILE A 27 14.98 1.78 13.27
C ILE A 27 13.99 2.94 13.44
N LYS A 28 14.47 4.18 13.60
CA LYS A 28 13.57 5.36 13.70
C LYS A 28 12.65 5.47 12.49
N ARG A 29 13.19 5.35 11.28
CA ARG A 29 12.43 5.37 10.02
C ARG A 29 11.36 4.27 10.03
N LEU A 30 11.74 3.03 10.34
CA LEU A 30 10.80 1.91 10.42
C LEU A 30 9.71 2.11 11.49
N ILE A 31 10.04 2.68 12.66
CA ILE A 31 9.05 3.04 13.68
C ILE A 31 8.04 4.05 13.13
N CYS A 32 8.47 5.04 12.33
CA CYS A 32 7.57 6.02 11.72
C CYS A 32 6.51 5.39 10.81
N THR A 33 6.71 4.16 10.30
CA THR A 33 5.69 3.44 9.51
C THR A 33 4.44 3.08 10.32
N VAL A 34 4.50 3.16 11.66
CA VAL A 34 3.31 3.04 12.54
C VAL A 34 2.21 4.05 12.17
N SER A 35 2.57 5.19 11.56
CA SER A 35 1.61 6.17 11.05
C SER A 35 0.68 5.59 9.97
N ILE A 36 1.17 4.66 9.14
CA ILE A 36 0.35 3.93 8.16
C ILE A 36 -0.66 3.05 8.90
N ALA A 37 -0.24 2.32 9.94
CA ALA A 37 -1.13 1.51 10.75
C ALA A 37 -2.21 2.37 11.44
N MET A 38 -1.86 3.56 11.92
CA MET A 38 -2.83 4.52 12.48
C MET A 38 -3.86 4.97 11.42
N CYS A 39 -3.42 5.24 10.19
CA CYS A 39 -4.33 5.55 9.09
C CYS A 39 -5.23 4.36 8.72
N SER A 40 -4.70 3.14 8.76
CA SER A 40 -5.48 1.91 8.54
C SER A 40 -6.55 1.69 9.61
N LEU A 41 -6.28 2.07 10.87
CA LEU A 41 -7.29 2.04 11.94
C LEU A 41 -8.41 3.06 11.70
N LEU A 42 -8.06 4.26 11.24
CA LEU A 42 -9.04 5.27 10.83
C LEU A 42 -9.90 4.76 9.67
N TYR A 43 -9.26 4.19 8.64
CA TYR A 43 -9.95 3.55 7.52
C TYR A 43 -10.93 2.48 7.99
N ALA A 44 -10.51 1.59 8.91
CA ALA A 44 -11.36 0.54 9.45
C ALA A 44 -12.60 1.11 10.16
N GLY A 45 -12.45 2.23 10.89
CA GLY A 45 -13.58 2.93 11.53
C GLY A 45 -14.56 3.54 10.52
N LEU A 46 -14.09 3.94 9.34
CA LEU A 46 -14.93 4.43 8.24
C LEU A 46 -15.56 3.30 7.43
N ASN A 47 -14.98 2.11 7.48
CA ASN A 47 -15.35 0.94 6.69
C ASN A 47 -16.56 0.17 7.27
N ALA A 48 -17.61 0.91 7.60
CA ALA A 48 -18.86 0.41 8.14
C ALA A 48 -20.06 1.02 7.42
N ASN A 49 -21.20 0.35 7.48
CA ASN A 49 -22.46 0.88 6.96
C ASN A 49 -22.86 2.09 7.82
N ARG A 50 -22.91 3.26 7.18
CA ARG A 50 -23.26 4.55 7.81
C ARG A 50 -24.51 5.18 7.18
N GLY A 51 -25.32 4.39 6.48
CA GLY A 51 -26.52 4.83 5.77
C GLY A 51 -26.36 4.74 4.27
N VAL A 52 -26.45 5.89 3.58
CA VAL A 52 -26.35 5.93 2.11
C VAL A 52 -24.92 5.62 1.67
N VAL A 53 -24.80 4.70 0.72
CA VAL A 53 -23.54 4.34 0.05
C VAL A 53 -23.72 4.62 -1.43
N HIS A 54 -22.77 5.35 -2.01
CA HIS A 54 -22.81 5.73 -3.42
C HIS A 54 -22.20 4.61 -4.27
N ASP A 55 -23.02 3.97 -5.10
CA ASP A 55 -22.54 3.00 -6.08
C ASP A 55 -21.76 3.74 -7.18
N VAL A 56 -20.49 3.41 -7.33
CA VAL A 56 -19.59 4.00 -8.33
C VAL A 56 -19.34 3.08 -9.52
N SER A 57 -20.08 1.97 -9.62
CA SER A 57 -19.96 1.04 -10.74
C SER A 57 -20.39 1.64 -12.07
N THR A 58 -19.70 1.24 -13.13
CA THR A 58 -19.94 1.68 -14.51
C THR A 58 -20.40 0.51 -15.38
N ARG A 59 -20.85 0.83 -16.61
CA ARG A 59 -21.17 -0.20 -17.61
C ARG A 59 -19.97 -1.05 -18.00
N VAL A 60 -18.76 -0.50 -17.91
CA VAL A 60 -17.52 -1.23 -18.19
C VAL A 60 -17.27 -2.27 -17.10
N ASP A 61 -17.50 -1.91 -15.83
CA ASP A 61 -17.36 -2.85 -14.72
C ASP A 61 -18.34 -4.03 -14.86
N ALA A 62 -19.58 -3.76 -15.28
CA ALA A 62 -20.58 -4.80 -15.52
C ALA A 62 -20.22 -5.75 -16.68
N ALA A 63 -19.38 -5.31 -17.61
CA ALA A 63 -18.92 -6.12 -18.75
C ALA A 63 -17.72 -7.02 -18.39
N ILE A 64 -16.99 -6.71 -17.31
CA ILE A 64 -15.80 -7.47 -16.89
C ILE A 64 -16.22 -8.54 -15.88
N PRO A 65 -16.15 -9.84 -16.22
CA PRO A 65 -16.52 -10.90 -15.29
C PRO A 65 -15.52 -10.98 -14.13
N PHE A 66 -16.04 -11.35 -12.96
CA PHE A 66 -15.20 -11.59 -11.79
C PHE A 66 -14.17 -12.69 -12.06
N ASN A 67 -12.91 -12.40 -11.76
CA ASN A 67 -11.81 -13.35 -11.88
C ASN A 67 -11.02 -13.41 -10.56
N LYS A 68 -11.17 -14.52 -9.83
CA LYS A 68 -10.52 -14.76 -8.54
C LYS A 68 -8.99 -14.75 -8.59
N PHE A 69 -8.35 -14.97 -9.74
CA PHE A 69 -6.88 -14.98 -9.85
C PHE A 69 -6.26 -13.59 -9.64
N PHE A 70 -7.04 -12.51 -9.79
CA PHE A 70 -6.58 -11.15 -9.45
C PHE A 70 -6.30 -10.95 -7.96
N ILE A 71 -6.67 -11.91 -7.10
CA ILE A 71 -6.24 -11.90 -5.70
C ILE A 71 -4.72 -12.00 -5.54
N ILE A 72 -4.01 -12.59 -6.50
CA ILE A 72 -2.55 -12.75 -6.47
C ILE A 72 -1.86 -11.37 -6.51
N PRO A 73 -2.01 -10.55 -7.57
CA PRO A 73 -1.41 -9.23 -7.60
C PRO A 73 -1.91 -8.34 -6.44
N TYR A 74 -3.17 -8.51 -6.01
CA TYR A 74 -3.71 -7.79 -4.87
C TYR A 74 -2.94 -8.07 -3.56
N ILE A 75 -2.63 -9.34 -3.26
CA ILE A 75 -1.87 -9.68 -2.05
C ILE A 75 -0.39 -9.32 -2.20
N ILE A 76 0.19 -9.48 -3.39
CA ILE A 76 1.58 -9.09 -3.67
C ILE A 76 1.82 -7.60 -3.38
N TRP A 77 0.80 -6.76 -3.57
CA TRP A 77 0.87 -5.33 -3.28
C TRP A 77 1.35 -5.02 -1.85
N TYR A 78 0.92 -5.78 -0.83
CA TYR A 78 1.40 -5.58 0.54
C TYR A 78 2.91 -5.79 0.67
N GLY A 79 3.43 -6.83 0.00
CA GLY A 79 4.86 -7.10 -0.08
C GLY A 79 5.61 -6.02 -0.87
N TYR A 80 5.01 -5.52 -1.95
CA TYR A 80 5.56 -4.43 -2.76
C TYR A 80 5.72 -3.13 -1.95
N VAL A 81 4.68 -2.69 -1.24
CA VAL A 81 4.73 -1.50 -0.38
C VAL A 81 5.76 -1.67 0.74
N GLY A 82 5.71 -2.80 1.44
CA GLY A 82 6.65 -3.10 2.53
C GLY A 82 8.11 -3.15 2.05
N PHE A 83 8.36 -3.74 0.89
CA PHE A 83 9.69 -3.84 0.29
C PHE A 83 10.28 -2.45 0.03
N TYR A 84 9.55 -1.54 -0.63
CA TYR A 84 10.09 -0.22 -0.97
C TYR A 84 10.22 0.71 0.24
N LEU A 85 9.31 0.63 1.21
CA LEU A 85 9.47 1.34 2.48
C LEU A 85 10.72 0.85 3.22
N PHE A 86 10.95 -0.46 3.30
CA PHE A 86 12.15 -1.01 3.91
C PHE A 86 13.42 -0.65 3.15
N TYR A 87 13.39 -0.77 1.82
CA TYR A 87 14.51 -0.43 0.95
C TYR A 87 14.95 1.02 1.15
N PHE A 88 14.04 1.99 1.06
CA PHE A 88 14.38 3.39 1.30
C PHE A 88 14.75 3.65 2.76
N ALA A 89 14.14 2.95 3.74
CA ALA A 89 14.56 3.09 5.13
C ALA A 89 16.04 2.70 5.36
N VAL A 90 16.59 1.79 4.54
CA VAL A 90 18.00 1.39 4.61
C VAL A 90 18.90 2.30 3.78
N TYR A 91 18.51 2.59 2.54
CA TYR A 91 19.41 3.19 1.55
C TYR A 91 19.22 4.69 1.32
N ASP A 92 18.02 5.24 1.54
CA ASP A 92 17.71 6.64 1.25
C ASP A 92 16.65 7.19 2.22
N GLY A 93 17.14 7.76 3.32
CA GLY A 93 16.27 8.29 4.38
C GLY A 93 15.39 9.45 3.93
N GLU A 94 15.82 10.24 2.94
CA GLU A 94 15.02 11.35 2.42
C GLU A 94 13.86 10.81 1.57
N LYS A 95 14.15 9.91 0.63
CA LYS A 95 13.09 9.23 -0.15
C LYS A 95 12.14 8.45 0.76
N PHE A 96 12.65 7.86 1.84
CA PHE A 96 11.81 7.19 2.83
C PHE A 96 10.77 8.15 3.42
N PHE A 97 11.20 9.30 3.95
CA PHE A 97 10.26 10.24 4.56
C PHE A 97 9.32 10.87 3.54
N ASN A 98 9.80 11.19 2.34
CA ASN A 98 8.96 11.72 1.27
C ASN A 98 7.90 10.71 0.81
N LEU A 99 8.26 9.44 0.67
CA LEU A 99 7.32 8.36 0.35
C LEU A 99 6.32 8.15 1.50
N LEU A 100 6.79 8.07 2.74
CA LEU A 100 5.93 7.88 3.91
C LEU A 100 4.93 9.03 4.06
N TRP A 101 5.37 10.27 3.91
CA TRP A 101 4.49 11.44 3.93
C TRP A 101 3.48 11.41 2.78
N GLY A 102 3.90 11.02 1.57
CA GLY A 102 3.01 10.84 0.43
C GLY A 102 1.90 9.83 0.74
N ILE A 103 2.26 8.64 1.24
CA ILE A 103 1.31 7.57 1.60
C ILE A 103 0.36 8.05 2.69
N VAL A 104 0.89 8.57 3.81
CA VAL A 104 0.06 9.01 4.95
C VAL A 104 -0.88 10.14 4.55
N SER A 105 -0.39 11.16 3.86
CA SER A 105 -1.23 12.28 3.42
C SER A 105 -2.31 11.84 2.43
N GLY A 106 -1.97 10.95 1.49
CA GLY A 106 -2.92 10.42 0.52
C GLY A 106 -3.97 9.51 1.17
N MET A 107 -3.58 8.63 2.09
CA MET A 107 -4.52 7.82 2.88
C MET A 107 -5.49 8.69 3.69
N LEU A 108 -4.99 9.75 4.34
CA LEU A 108 -5.83 10.70 5.08
C LEU A 108 -6.79 11.43 4.14
N PHE A 109 -6.33 11.86 2.97
CA PHE A 109 -7.18 12.45 1.95
C PHE A 109 -8.29 11.49 1.48
N CYS A 110 -7.96 10.22 1.22
CA CYS A 110 -8.96 9.19 0.92
C CYS A 110 -9.95 9.03 2.08
N CYS A 111 -9.47 8.98 3.33
CA CYS A 111 -10.34 8.88 4.51
C CYS A 111 -11.31 10.06 4.65
N VAL A 112 -10.87 11.29 4.35
CA VAL A 112 -11.73 12.47 4.32
C VAL A 112 -12.84 12.29 3.27
N ILE A 113 -12.49 11.83 2.06
CA ILE A 113 -13.50 11.56 1.02
C ILE A 113 -14.45 10.45 1.47
N PHE A 114 -13.96 9.33 1.99
CA PHE A 114 -14.80 8.24 2.49
C PHE A 114 -15.73 8.68 3.63
N TYR A 115 -15.33 9.67 4.42
CA TYR A 115 -16.17 10.21 5.47
C TYR A 115 -17.38 10.96 4.89
N PHE A 116 -17.17 11.86 3.93
CA PHE A 116 -18.23 12.69 3.34
C PHE A 116 -19.01 11.98 2.22
N TYR A 117 -18.36 11.06 1.52
CA TYR A 117 -18.89 10.36 0.34
C TYR A 117 -18.52 8.87 0.40
N PRO A 118 -19.20 8.08 1.25
CA PRO A 118 -19.00 6.64 1.30
C PRO A 118 -19.37 6.01 -0.04
N THR A 119 -18.45 5.25 -0.63
CA THR A 119 -18.62 4.66 -1.96
C THR A 119 -18.52 3.14 -1.91
N GLY A 120 -19.31 2.48 -2.73
CA GLY A 120 -19.38 1.03 -2.79
C GLY A 120 -19.43 0.53 -4.23
N VAL A 121 -19.10 -0.75 -4.39
CA VAL A 121 -19.35 -1.52 -5.61
C VAL A 121 -19.95 -2.85 -5.19
N LYS A 122 -20.99 -3.29 -5.90
CA LYS A 122 -21.60 -4.60 -5.64
C LYS A 122 -20.58 -5.71 -5.90
N ARG A 123 -20.18 -6.40 -4.84
CA ARG A 123 -19.26 -7.54 -4.93
C ARG A 123 -20.00 -8.79 -5.42
N PRO A 124 -19.42 -9.57 -6.34
CA PRO A 124 -20.00 -10.81 -6.81
C PRO A 124 -20.03 -11.87 -5.71
N GLU A 125 -21.01 -12.76 -5.76
CA GLU A 125 -21.06 -13.92 -4.87
C GLU A 125 -19.95 -14.91 -5.23
N LEU A 126 -19.22 -15.36 -4.22
CA LEU A 126 -18.08 -16.26 -4.40
C LEU A 126 -18.54 -17.72 -4.41
N GLN A 127 -18.33 -18.40 -5.54
CA GLN A 127 -18.59 -19.83 -5.69
C GLN A 127 -17.31 -20.65 -5.53
N GLY A 128 -17.41 -21.80 -4.85
CA GLY A 128 -16.31 -22.73 -4.66
C GLY A 128 -15.49 -22.50 -3.38
N ASN A 129 -14.50 -23.38 -3.20
CA ASN A 129 -13.69 -23.54 -1.98
C ASN A 129 -12.18 -23.70 -2.24
N ASP A 130 -11.72 -23.39 -3.46
CA ASP A 130 -10.29 -23.39 -3.78
C ASP A 130 -9.54 -22.26 -3.05
N ILE A 131 -8.21 -22.34 -3.08
CA ILE A 131 -7.34 -21.40 -2.36
C ILE A 131 -7.58 -19.94 -2.76
N PHE A 132 -7.77 -19.65 -4.06
CA PHE A 132 -7.99 -18.28 -4.52
C PHE A 132 -9.32 -17.75 -4.01
N THR A 133 -10.39 -18.54 -4.07
CA THR A 133 -11.69 -18.16 -3.52
C THR A 133 -11.65 -17.92 -2.01
N LYS A 134 -10.90 -18.76 -1.26
CA LYS A 134 -10.69 -18.56 0.19
C LYS A 134 -9.93 -17.27 0.49
N LEU A 135 -8.90 -16.94 -0.30
CA LEU A 135 -8.16 -15.69 -0.15
C LEU A 135 -9.04 -14.46 -0.44
N VAL A 136 -9.89 -14.51 -1.47
CA VAL A 136 -10.86 -13.43 -1.73
C VAL A 136 -11.85 -13.30 -0.58
N ARG A 137 -12.37 -14.43 -0.03
CA ARG A 137 -13.23 -14.40 1.16
C ARG A 137 -12.55 -13.74 2.36
N LEU A 138 -11.27 -14.02 2.58
CA LEU A 138 -10.49 -13.39 3.64
C LEU A 138 -10.36 -11.88 3.47
N ILE A 139 -10.18 -11.39 2.23
CA ILE A 139 -10.21 -9.94 1.97
C ILE A 139 -11.62 -9.39 2.23
N TYR A 140 -12.66 -10.06 1.74
CA TYR A 140 -14.04 -9.61 1.93
C TYR A 140 -14.47 -9.57 3.41
N SER A 141 -13.90 -10.41 4.27
CA SER A 141 -14.20 -10.40 5.72
C SER A 141 -13.48 -9.27 6.48
N ASN A 142 -12.38 -8.75 5.93
CA ASN A 142 -11.58 -7.71 6.58
C ASN A 142 -11.80 -6.31 5.97
N ASP A 143 -12.31 -6.26 4.74
CA ASP A 143 -12.57 -5.02 4.02
C ASP A 143 -14.01 -5.02 3.51
N ASN A 144 -14.86 -4.18 4.07
CA ASN A 144 -16.24 -4.01 3.62
C ASN A 144 -16.33 -3.09 2.38
N PRO A 145 -17.43 -3.15 1.59
CA PRO A 145 -17.57 -2.34 0.38
C PRO A 145 -18.11 -0.92 0.66
N TYR A 146 -17.54 -0.19 1.64
CA TYR A 146 -18.01 1.15 2.02
C TYR A 146 -17.03 2.29 1.69
N ASN A 147 -15.79 1.96 1.31
CA ASN A 147 -14.70 2.90 1.04
C ASN A 147 -14.00 2.60 -0.31
N CYS A 148 -14.76 2.41 -1.40
CA CYS A 148 -14.20 1.91 -2.66
C CYS A 148 -13.41 2.95 -3.48
N CYS A 149 -13.83 4.21 -3.50
CA CYS A 149 -13.25 5.27 -4.33
C CYS A 149 -13.04 6.56 -3.51
N PRO A 150 -11.85 7.19 -3.59
CA PRO A 150 -10.67 6.85 -4.40
C PRO A 150 -9.88 5.61 -3.90
N SER A 151 -9.08 4.99 -4.77
CA SER A 151 -8.34 3.76 -4.45
C SER A 151 -6.98 4.05 -3.78
N ILE A 152 -6.83 3.63 -2.52
CA ILE A 152 -5.56 3.68 -1.78
C ILE A 152 -4.49 2.80 -2.42
N HIS A 153 -4.86 1.61 -2.94
CA HIS A 153 -3.89 0.71 -3.56
C HIS A 153 -3.24 1.33 -4.80
N VAL A 154 -4.04 2.00 -5.63
CA VAL A 154 -3.56 2.72 -6.82
C VAL A 154 -2.67 3.90 -6.41
N LEU A 155 -3.13 4.71 -5.45
CA LEU A 155 -2.37 5.84 -4.92
C LEU A 155 -0.97 5.41 -4.45
N ASP A 156 -0.89 4.40 -3.58
CA ASP A 156 0.39 3.95 -3.02
C ASP A 156 1.29 3.35 -4.11
N SER A 157 0.74 2.56 -5.04
CA SER A 157 1.50 2.02 -6.16
C SER A 157 2.08 3.10 -7.06
N VAL A 158 1.31 4.15 -7.35
CA VAL A 158 1.78 5.29 -8.16
C VAL A 158 2.84 6.09 -7.41
N LEU A 159 2.65 6.35 -6.11
CA LEU A 159 3.63 7.04 -5.28
C LEU A 159 4.97 6.29 -5.25
N ILE A 160 4.93 4.97 -4.99
CA ILE A 160 6.15 4.15 -4.98
C ILE A 160 6.82 4.20 -6.35
N ALA A 161 6.07 3.98 -7.44
CA ALA A 161 6.61 4.07 -8.79
C ALA A 161 7.26 5.44 -9.07
N ALA A 162 6.64 6.54 -8.63
CA ALA A 162 7.20 7.87 -8.78
C ALA A 162 8.51 8.05 -8.01
N TYR A 163 8.59 7.62 -6.75
CA TYR A 163 9.79 7.77 -5.92
C TYR A 163 10.94 6.84 -6.31
N VAL A 164 10.63 5.66 -6.85
CA VAL A 164 11.63 4.74 -7.41
C VAL A 164 12.31 5.34 -8.64
N ASN A 165 11.54 6.00 -9.49
CA ASN A 165 12.06 6.60 -10.74
C ASN A 165 12.55 8.04 -10.57
N ARG A 166 12.41 8.64 -9.38
CA ARG A 166 12.89 9.99 -9.11
C ARG A 166 14.37 9.93 -8.76
N ASP A 167 15.20 10.60 -9.54
CA ASP A 167 16.59 10.82 -9.16
C ASP A 167 16.64 11.60 -7.85
N SER A 168 17.54 11.20 -6.95
CA SER A 168 17.93 12.05 -5.82
C SER A 168 18.55 13.31 -6.47
N HIS A 169 17.84 14.44 -6.45
CA HIS A 169 18.37 15.66 -7.08
C HIS A 169 19.76 15.98 -6.49
N PRO A 170 20.72 16.42 -7.34
CA PRO A 170 22.10 16.67 -6.97
C PRO A 170 22.28 17.83 -5.98
#